data_AF-A0A7C5TTI3-F1
#
_entry.id   AF-A0A7C5TTI3-F1
#
_cell.length_a   1.000
_cell.length_b   1.000
_cell.length_c   1.000
_cell.angle_alpha   90.00
_cell.angle_beta   90.00
_cell.angle_gamma   90.00
#
_symmetry.space_group_name_H-M   'P 1'
#
loop_
_entity.id
_entity.type
_entity.pdbx_description
1 polymer ?
#
loop_
_entity_poly.entity_id
_entity_poly.type
_entity_poly.pdbx_seq_one_letter_code
_entity_poly.pdbx_strand_id
1 'polypeptide(L)' 'MAGIVFTRHARDRMVLRGVSERHVREIVGDPDWCEDACGGRFKGIKRFGGRELEVIYKREKGRIVIITVRVWRR' A
#
# COMPACT_ATOMS: atom_id res chain seq x y z
N MET A 1 -4.35 -16.20 5.60
CA MET A 1 -4.07 -14.79 5.26
C MET A 1 -2.58 -14.65 4.98
N ALA A 2 -2.18 -14.10 3.84
CA ALA A 2 -0.76 -13.84 3.56
C ALA A 2 -0.23 -12.80 4.55
N GLY A 3 0.92 -13.07 5.18
CA GLY A 3 1.56 -12.11 6.08
C GLY A 3 1.96 -10.84 5.34
N ILE A 4 1.71 -9.67 5.93
CA ILE A 4 2.12 -8.37 5.38
C ILE A 4 3.44 -7.95 6.04
N VAL A 5 4.43 -7.63 5.22
CA VAL A 5 5.75 -7.18 5.66
C VAL A 5 5.96 -5.75 5.15
N PHE A 6 6.38 -4.86 6.03
CA PHE A 6 6.66 -3.47 5.67
C PHE A 6 8.17 -3.26 5.54
N THR A 7 8.61 -2.75 4.40
CA THR A 7 10.00 -2.29 4.27
C THR A 7 10.24 -1.07 5.16
N ARG A 8 11.50 -0.80 5.51
CA ARG A 8 11.88 0.43 6.24
C ARG A 8 11.38 1.68 5.52
N HIS A 9 11.57 1.74 4.20
CA HIS A 9 11.08 2.85 3.37
C HIS A 9 9.56 3.03 3.50
N ALA A 10 8.77 1.95 3.42
CA ALA A 10 7.33 2.02 3.61
C ALA A 10 6.95 2.55 5.01
N ARG A 11 7.62 2.07 6.07
CA ARG A 11 7.40 2.53 7.46
C ARG A 11 7.65 4.02 7.60
N ASP A 12 8.77 4.52 7.09
CA ASP A 12 9.11 5.94 7.15
C ASP A 12 8.05 6.78 6.40
N ARG A 13 7.63 6.31 5.22
CA ARG A 13 6.60 6.96 4.40
C ARG A 13 5.21 6.95 5.03
N MET A 14 4.89 5.92 5.82
CA MET A 14 3.64 5.82 6.58
C MET A 14 3.62 6.83 7.73
N VAL A 15 4.70 6.89 8.53
CA VAL A 15 4.83 7.83 9.65
C VAL A 15 4.73 9.27 9.14
N LEU A 16 5.50 9.63 8.11
CA LEU A 16 5.51 10.97 7.52
C LEU A 16 4.14 11.44 7.01
N ARG A 17 3.23 10.51 6.69
CA ARG A 17 1.95 10.83 6.07
C ARG A 17 0.74 10.45 6.91
N GLY A 18 0.95 10.00 8.15
CA GLY A 18 -0.12 9.57 9.05
C GLY A 18 -0.91 8.37 8.52
N VAL A 19 -0.26 7.45 7.81
CA VAL A 19 -0.91 6.25 7.28
C VAL A 19 -0.72 5.09 8.25
N SER A 20 -1.83 4.56 8.78
CA SER A 20 -1.81 3.39 9.65
C SER A 20 -1.64 2.08 8.86
N GLU A 21 -1.22 1.01 9.53
CA GLU A 21 -1.22 -0.32 8.90
C GLU A 21 -2.61 -0.76 8.48
N ARG A 22 -3.67 -0.34 9.19
CA ARG A 22 -5.06 -0.64 8.84
C ARG A 22 -5.40 -0.13 7.44
N HIS A 23 -5.04 1.12 7.12
CA HIS A 23 -5.24 1.65 5.77
C HIS A 23 -4.53 0.81 4.71
N VAL A 24 -3.29 0.39 4.97
CA VAL A 24 -2.53 -0.46 4.04
C VAL A 24 -3.19 -1.82 3.86
N ARG A 25 -3.67 -2.44 4.94
CA ARG A 25 -4.41 -3.72 4.88
C ARG A 25 -5.67 -3.60 4.06
N GLU A 26 -6.43 -2.53 4.24
CA GLU A 26 -7.65 -2.26 3.47
C GLU A 26 -7.34 -2.06 1.99
N ILE A 27 -6.31 -1.28 1.64
CA ILE A 27 -5.90 -1.07 0.24
C ILE A 27 -5.45 -2.37 -0.43
N VAL A 28 -4.71 -3.21 0.29
CA VAL A 28 -4.18 -4.47 -0.26
C VAL A 28 -5.27 -5.55 -0.37
N GLY A 29 -6.24 -5.55 0.54
CA GLY A 29 -7.33 -6.53 0.57
C GLY A 29 -8.51 -6.17 -0.32
N ASP A 30 -8.83 -4.89 -0.42
CA ASP A 30 -10.00 -4.35 -1.11
C ASP A 30 -9.70 -2.93 -1.64
N PRO A 31 -8.84 -2.80 -2.68
CA PRO A 31 -8.57 -1.50 -3.28
C PRO A 31 -9.78 -1.00 -4.08
N ASP A 32 -9.99 0.32 -4.11
CA ASP A 32 -10.94 0.93 -5.08
C ASP A 32 -10.41 0.76 -6.51
N TRP A 33 -9.08 0.76 -6.65
CA TRP A 33 -8.40 0.56 -7.93
C TRP A 33 -7.09 -0.20 -7.76
N CYS A 34 -6.84 -1.18 -8.63
CA CYS A 34 -5.62 -1.97 -8.62
C CYS A 34 -5.03 -2.06 -10.02
N GLU A 35 -3.73 -1.82 -10.13
CA GLU A 35 -2.96 -1.99 -11.37
C GLU A 35 -1.74 -2.88 -11.17
N ASP A 36 -1.45 -3.68 -12.18
CA ASP A 36 -0.17 -4.34 -12.31
C ASP A 36 0.91 -3.30 -12.63
N ALA A 37 1.92 -3.21 -11.76
CA ALA A 37 3.08 -2.36 -11.93
C ALA A 37 4.27 -3.20 -12.43
N CYS A 38 5.18 -2.54 -13.16
CA CYS A 38 6.33 -3.20 -13.78
C CYS A 38 7.18 -3.98 -12.76
N GLY A 39 7.58 -5.20 -13.16
CA GLY A 39 8.45 -6.09 -12.36
C GLY A 39 7.72 -6.85 -11.25
N GLY A 40 6.48 -7.29 -11.49
CA GLY A 40 5.71 -8.12 -10.53
C GLY A 40 5.24 -7.36 -9.29
N ARG A 41 5.13 -6.03 -9.42
CA ARG A 41 4.61 -5.15 -8.37
C ARG A 41 3.13 -4.88 -8.64
N PHE A 42 2.42 -4.47 -7.62
CA PHE A 42 1.03 -4.07 -7.68
C PHE A 42 0.91 -2.68 -7.09
N LYS A 43 0.05 -1.87 -7.69
CA LYS A 43 -0.33 -0.56 -7.19
C LYS A 43 -1.80 -0.63 -6.79
N GLY A 44 -2.05 -0.62 -5.49
CA GLY A 44 -3.40 -0.50 -4.93
C GLY A 44 -3.68 0.95 -4.54
N ILE A 45 -4.88 1.43 -4.86
CA ILE A 45 -5.33 2.77 -4.55
C ILE A 45 -6.68 2.68 -3.84
N LYS A 46 -6.86 3.46 -2.78
CA LYS A 46 -8.16 3.62 -2.09
C LYS A 46 -8.34 5.03 -1.55
N ARG A 47 -9.55 5.55 -1.62
CA ARG A 47 -9.91 6.87 -1.10
C ARG A 47 -10.40 6.78 0.36
N PHE A 48 -9.80 7.59 1.22
CA PHE A 48 -10.16 7.74 2.63
C PHE A 48 -10.46 9.20 2.94
N GLY A 49 -11.72 9.53 3.23
CA GLY A 49 -12.11 10.85 3.73
C GLY A 49 -11.61 12.02 2.89
N GLY A 50 -11.70 11.90 1.56
CA GLY A 50 -11.26 12.94 0.61
C GLY A 50 -9.76 12.91 0.26
N ARG A 51 -8.98 11.98 0.82
CA ARG A 51 -7.57 11.75 0.43
C ARG A 51 -7.46 10.43 -0.32
N GLU A 52 -6.57 10.38 -1.29
CA GLU A 52 -6.31 9.14 -2.02
C GLU A 52 -4.98 8.53 -1.54
N LEU A 53 -5.05 7.29 -1.07
CA LEU A 53 -3.90 6.54 -0.61
C LEU A 53 -3.50 5.54 -1.67
N GLU A 54 -2.22 5.56 -2.05
CA GLU A 54 -1.62 4.63 -2.99
C GLU A 54 -0.60 3.77 -2.24
N VAL A 55 -0.64 2.46 -2.45
CA VAL A 55 0.30 1.50 -1.89
C VAL A 55 0.90 0.70 -3.03
N ILE A 56 2.24 0.72 -3.11
CA ILE A 56 2.97 -0.16 -4.02
C ILE A 56 3.47 -1.35 -3.21
N TYR A 57 3.12 -2.55 -3.63
CA TYR A 57 3.48 -3.79 -2.97
C TYR A 57 3.88 -4.87 -3.99
N LYS A 58 4.50 -5.95 -3.51
CA LYS A 58 4.75 -7.15 -4.31
C LYS A 58 4.35 -8.39 -3.53
N ARG A 59 4.02 -9.46 -4.25
CA ARG A 59 3.77 -10.77 -3.64
C ARG A 59 5.04 -11.60 -3.74
N GLU A 60 5.60 -12.00 -2.61
CA GLU A 60 6.82 -12.81 -2.55
C GLU A 60 6.66 -13.92 -1.51
N LYS A 61 6.92 -15.18 -1.92
CA LYS A 61 6.92 -16.34 -1.01
C LYS A 61 5.66 -16.43 -0.13
N GLY A 62 4.49 -16.16 -0.71
CA GLY A 62 3.21 -16.18 0.00
C GLY A 62 2.98 -15.00 0.97
N ARG A 63 3.81 -13.95 0.90
CA ARG A 63 3.70 -12.73 1.71
C ARG A 63 3.49 -11.52 0.81
N ILE A 64 2.92 -10.46 1.39
CA ILE A 64 2.75 -9.18 0.72
C ILE A 64 3.79 -8.22 1.30
N VAL A 65 4.72 -7.77 0.45
CA VAL A 65 5.79 -6.86 0.84
C VAL A 65 5.42 -5.46 0.41
N ILE A 66 5.20 -4.57 1.38
CA ILE A 66 4.88 -3.17 1.16
C ILE A 66 6.17 -2.40 0.87
N ILE A 67 6.25 -1.86 -0.35
CA ILE A 67 7.43 -1.17 -0.85
C ILE A 67 7.35 0.31 -0.49
N THR A 68 6.24 0.98 -0.82
CA THR A 68 6.05 2.40 -0.49
C THR A 68 4.57 2.74 -0.36
N VAL A 69 4.30 3.85 0.30
CA VAL A 69 2.96 4.43 0.46
C VAL A 69 3.01 5.86 -0.04
N ARG A 70 1.96 6.30 -0.74
CA ARG A 70 1.76 7.69 -1.20
C ARG A 70 0.39 8.20 -0.80
N VAL A 71 0.34 9.51 -0.55
CA VAL A 71 -0.90 10.23 -0.30
C VAL A 71 -0.99 11.29 -1.38
N TRP A 72 -2.07 11.27 -2.12
CA TRP A 72 -2.46 12.33 -3.02
C TRP A 72 -3.51 13.17 -2.31
N ARG A 73 -3.26 14.47 -2.20
CA ARG A 73 -4.29 15.46 -1.89
C ARG A 73 -4.71 16.04 -3.21
N ARG A 74 -5.98 15.84 -3.59
CA ARG A 74 -6.60 16.59 -4.66
C ARG A 74 -7.25 17.83 -4.06
#